data_AF-A0AAV5F2U5-F1
#
_entry.id   AF-A0AAV5F2U5-F1
#
_cell.length_a   1.000
_cell.length_b   1.000
_cell.length_c   1.000
_cell.angle_alpha   90.00
_cell.angle_beta   90.00
_cell.angle_gamma   90.00
#
_symmetry.space_group_name_H-M   'P 1'
#
loop_
_entity.id
_entity.type
_entity.pdbx_description
1 polymer ?
#
loop_
_entity_poly.entity_id
_entity_poly.type
_entity_poly.pdbx_seq_one_letter_code
_entity_poly.pdbx_strand_id
1 'polypeptide(L)'
;MFSQLRVVDKNRVRLQASANDYINASHVKSQGNDKREYICTQGPQPNMFEDFWQMVYENSCPAIVMVTPVEAAKCHEYLPLNDKGQGQNGKFNVKITKTRHDGEVELRGLKIQRKEPKYTFCYAAIIDELKELLSILGR
;
A
#
# COMPACT_ATOMS: atom_id res chain seq x y z
N MET A 1 -0.39 -21.39 -0.65
CA MET A 1 -0.28 -21.79 0.77
C MET A 1 0.05 -20.53 1.60
N PHE A 2 -0.92 -19.63 1.80
CA PHE A 2 -0.80 -18.42 2.65
C PHE A 2 -2.02 -18.26 3.57
N SER A 3 -2.82 -19.32 3.75
CA SER A 3 -4.10 -19.29 4.48
C SER A 3 -3.98 -19.19 6.01
N GLN A 4 -2.80 -18.93 6.57
CA GLN A 4 -2.54 -19.10 8.01
C GLN A 4 -1.89 -17.88 8.71
N LEU A 5 -1.64 -16.76 8.02
CA LEU A 5 -1.26 -15.51 8.72
C LEU A 5 -2.53 -14.74 9.08
N ARG A 6 -3.17 -15.14 10.19
CA ARG A 6 -4.23 -14.34 10.81
C ARG A 6 -3.59 -13.18 11.56
N VAL A 7 -4.01 -11.96 11.25
CA VAL A 7 -3.65 -10.76 12.01
C VAL A 7 -4.04 -10.93 13.48
N VAL A 8 -3.13 -10.57 14.38
CA VAL A 8 -3.42 -10.50 15.81
C VAL A 8 -4.33 -9.30 16.07
N ASP A 9 -5.54 -9.55 16.59
CA ASP A 9 -6.61 -8.53 16.75
C ASP A 9 -6.16 -7.26 17.49
N LYS A 10 -5.21 -7.36 18.42
CA LYS A 10 -4.72 -6.23 19.21
C LYS A 10 -4.02 -5.15 18.37
N ASN A 11 -3.41 -5.52 17.25
CA ASN A 11 -2.67 -4.61 16.38
C ASN A 11 -3.32 -4.47 14.99
N ARG A 12 -4.53 -5.02 14.81
CA ARG A 12 -5.23 -5.01 13.52
C ARG A 12 -5.60 -3.59 13.10
N VAL A 13 -5.43 -3.29 11.81
CA VAL A 13 -5.98 -2.09 11.20
C VAL A 13 -7.49 -2.27 10.96
N ARG A 14 -8.29 -1.27 11.33
CA ARG A 14 -9.75 -1.29 11.16
C ARG A 14 -10.21 -0.18 10.24
N LEU A 15 -10.95 -0.54 9.20
CA LEU A 15 -11.54 0.42 8.27
C LEU A 15 -12.74 1.11 8.92
N GLN A 16 -12.72 2.44 9.00
CA GLN A 16 -13.75 3.22 9.69
C GLN A 16 -14.97 3.49 8.82
N ALA A 17 -14.77 3.65 7.50
CA ALA A 17 -15.83 4.02 6.56
C ALA A 17 -16.42 2.83 5.76
N SER A 18 -16.05 1.59 6.10
CA SER A 18 -16.51 0.37 5.42
C SER A 18 -17.54 -0.38 6.26
N ALA A 19 -18.53 -1.00 5.61
CA ALA A 19 -19.50 -1.88 6.29
C ALA A 19 -18.84 -3.14 6.86
N ASN A 20 -17.72 -3.56 6.25
CA ASN A 20 -16.80 -4.55 6.75
C ASN A 20 -15.52 -3.83 7.22
N ASP A 21 -15.22 -3.90 8.51
CA ASP A 21 -14.04 -3.25 9.09
C ASP A 21 -12.75 -4.08 8.92
N TYR A 22 -12.84 -5.24 8.25
CA TYR A 22 -11.74 -6.19 8.10
C TYR A 22 -10.86 -5.93 6.89
N ILE A 23 -9.57 -5.77 7.19
CA ILE A 23 -8.47 -5.90 6.24
C ILE A 23 -7.36 -6.73 6.90
N ASN A 24 -6.67 -7.56 6.13
CA ASN A 24 -5.56 -8.37 6.62
C ASN A 24 -4.28 -7.53 6.76
N ALA A 25 -4.30 -6.58 7.69
CA ALA A 25 -3.21 -5.66 7.97
C ALA A 25 -3.01 -5.41 9.47
N SER A 26 -1.77 -5.16 9.89
CA SER A 26 -1.39 -4.85 11.28
C SER A 26 -0.52 -3.61 11.38
N HIS A 27 -0.72 -2.82 12.43
CA HIS A 27 0.23 -1.81 12.87
C HIS A 27 1.48 -2.46 13.46
N VAL A 28 2.65 -2.02 13.01
CA VAL A 28 3.97 -2.43 13.49
C VAL A 28 4.73 -1.18 13.90
N LYS A 29 5.26 -1.17 15.12
CA LYS A 29 6.10 -0.06 15.61
C LYS A 29 7.56 -0.47 15.51
N SER A 30 8.42 0.45 15.09
CA SER A 30 9.86 0.24 15.18
C SER A 30 10.28 0.03 16.64
N GLN A 31 11.24 -0.85 16.87
CA GLN A 31 11.85 -1.00 18.19
C GLN A 31 13.05 -0.04 18.28
N GLY A 32 13.01 0.93 19.20
CA GLY A 32 14.12 1.86 19.43
C GLY A 32 13.66 3.31 19.64
N ASN A 33 14.59 4.26 19.49
CA ASN A 33 14.31 5.70 19.58
C ASN A 33 13.54 6.23 18.35
N ASP A 34 13.45 5.43 17.29
CA ASP A 34 12.71 5.77 16.09
C ASP A 34 11.21 5.50 16.31
N LYS A 35 10.39 6.54 16.22
CA LYS A 35 8.94 6.48 16.44
C LYS A 35 8.15 6.17 15.16
N ARG A 36 8.81 5.62 14.13
CA ARG A 36 8.14 5.21 12.89
C ARG A 36 7.11 4.11 13.16
N GLU A 37 5.93 4.30 12.58
CA GLU A 37 4.84 3.34 12.58
C GLU A 37 4.62 2.84 11.15
N TYR A 38 4.45 1.54 11.01
CA TYR A 38 4.24 0.85 9.75
C TYR A 38 2.90 0.14 9.76
N ILE A 39 2.34 -0.05 8.57
CA ILE A 39 1.23 -0.96 8.36
C ILE A 39 1.74 -2.08 7.45
N CYS A 40 1.82 -3.28 8.01
CA CYS A 40 2.16 -4.47 7.24
C CYS A 40 0.87 -5.14 6.78
N THR A 41 0.75 -5.39 5.48
CA THR A 41 -0.41 -6.06 4.86
C THR A 41 0.06 -7.07 3.84
N GLN A 42 -0.80 -8.06 3.57
CA GLN A 42 -0.64 -8.88 2.37
C GLN A 42 -0.84 -8.03 1.09
N GLY A 43 -0.34 -8.52 -0.04
CA GLY A 43 -0.71 -7.99 -1.35
C GLY A 43 -2.25 -8.05 -1.52
N PRO A 44 -2.90 -6.96 -1.91
CA PRO A 44 -4.35 -6.91 -1.92
C PRO A 44 -4.91 -7.85 -3.00
N GLN A 45 -6.02 -8.51 -2.70
CA GLN A 45 -6.74 -9.34 -3.67
C GLN A 45 -7.75 -8.48 -4.45
N PRO A 46 -8.22 -8.89 -5.64
CA PRO A 46 -9.12 -8.08 -6.45
C PRO A 46 -10.38 -7.58 -5.76
N ASN A 47 -10.96 -8.40 -4.88
CA ASN A 47 -12.12 -8.05 -4.07
C ASN A 47 -11.81 -7.10 -2.89
N MET A 48 -10.54 -6.79 -2.61
CA MET A 48 -10.07 -5.97 -1.49
C MET A 48 -9.28 -4.73 -1.94
N PHE A 49 -9.29 -4.38 -3.23
CA PHE A 49 -8.57 -3.19 -3.70
C PHE A 49 -9.13 -1.89 -3.13
N GLU A 50 -10.46 -1.77 -3.03
CA GLU A 50 -11.08 -0.61 -2.40
C GLU A 50 -10.70 -0.52 -0.92
N ASP A 51 -10.73 -1.65 -0.20
CA ASP A 51 -10.35 -1.74 1.22
C ASP A 51 -8.88 -1.34 1.45
N PHE A 52 -7.98 -1.75 0.56
CA PHE A 52 -6.57 -1.34 0.59
C PHE A 52 -6.41 0.18 0.45
N TRP A 53 -7.08 0.80 -0.53
CA TRP A 53 -7.00 2.24 -0.73
C TRP A 53 -7.71 3.03 0.39
N GLN A 54 -8.79 2.47 0.95
CA GLN A 54 -9.44 3.02 2.14
C GLN A 54 -8.48 3.04 3.32
N MET A 55 -7.75 1.95 3.56
CA MET A 55 -6.72 1.86 4.61
C MET A 55 -5.64 2.93 4.44
N VAL A 56 -5.07 3.04 3.24
CA VAL A 56 -4.04 4.03 2.90
C VAL A 56 -4.54 5.44 3.14
N TYR A 57 -5.78 5.72 2.75
CA TYR A 57 -6.41 7.02 2.88
C TYR A 57 -6.72 7.39 4.34
N GLU A 58 -7.32 6.49 5.12
CA GLU A 58 -7.70 6.72 6.52
C GLU A 58 -6.47 6.91 7.41
N ASN A 59 -5.42 6.12 7.17
CA ASN A 59 -4.17 6.20 7.93
C ASN A 59 -3.22 7.28 7.40
N SER A 60 -3.61 8.03 6.36
CA SER A 60 -2.79 9.08 5.74
C SER A 60 -1.37 8.60 5.40
N CYS A 61 -1.24 7.35 4.90
CA CYS A 61 0.06 6.73 4.65
C CYS A 61 0.85 7.55 3.61
N PRO A 62 2.02 8.12 3.95
CA PRO A 62 2.78 8.93 3.00
C PRO A 62 3.53 8.08 1.98
N ALA A 63 3.77 6.81 2.30
CA ALA A 63 4.51 5.87 1.47
C ALA A 63 3.88 4.47 1.49
N ILE A 64 3.95 3.77 0.37
CA ILE A 64 3.66 2.34 0.22
C ILE A 64 4.95 1.69 -0.26
N VAL A 65 5.40 0.64 0.43
CA VAL A 65 6.55 -0.13 -0.02
C VAL A 65 6.09 -1.53 -0.39
N MET A 66 6.30 -1.90 -1.64
CA MET A 66 6.03 -3.23 -2.16
C MET A 66 7.35 -4.00 -2.22
N VAL A 67 7.38 -5.23 -1.67
CA VAL A 67 8.61 -6.01 -1.47
C VAL A 67 8.62 -7.35 -2.23
N THR A 68 7.70 -7.50 -3.18
CA THR A 68 7.56 -8.72 -3.98
C THR A 68 7.61 -8.36 -5.45
N PRO A 69 8.28 -9.16 -6.30
CA PRO A 69 8.33 -8.91 -7.74
C PRO A 69 6.93 -8.74 -8.33
N VAL A 70 6.78 -7.79 -9.24
CA VAL A 70 5.53 -7.51 -9.98
C VAL A 70 5.22 -8.62 -11.02
N GLU A 71 6.10 -9.61 -11.17
CA GLU A 71 5.98 -10.74 -12.08
C GLU A 71 5.00 -11.81 -11.58
N ALA A 72 3.70 -11.63 -11.86
CA ALA A 72 2.74 -12.70 -12.21
C ALA A 72 1.29 -12.20 -12.09
N ALA A 73 0.78 -11.55 -13.14
CA ALA A 73 -0.66 -11.43 -13.47
C ALA A 73 -1.66 -10.93 -12.40
N LYS A 74 -1.24 -10.52 -11.20
CA LYS A 74 -2.13 -10.18 -10.07
C LYS A 74 -1.80 -8.86 -9.38
N CYS A 75 -0.72 -8.20 -9.79
CA CYS A 75 -0.26 -6.97 -9.15
C CYS A 75 -0.71 -5.66 -9.87
N HIS A 76 -1.39 -5.78 -11.00
CA HIS A 76 -1.63 -4.68 -11.95
C HIS A 76 -2.98 -3.98 -11.81
N GLU A 77 -3.88 -4.46 -10.94
CA GLU A 77 -5.27 -3.96 -10.89
C GLU A 77 -5.53 -2.97 -9.74
N TYR A 78 -4.72 -2.98 -8.67
CA TYR A 78 -4.82 -1.97 -7.61
C TYR A 78 -3.92 -0.76 -7.87
N LEU A 79 -2.72 -0.98 -8.42
CA LEU A 79 -1.87 0.06 -8.98
C LEU A 79 -2.17 0.18 -10.47
N PRO A 80 -2.49 1.38 -11.00
CA PRO A 80 -2.91 1.51 -12.38
C PRO A 80 -1.72 1.50 -13.33
N LEU A 81 -1.14 0.32 -13.57
CA LEU A 81 0.03 0.10 -14.43
C LEU A 81 -0.29 0.09 -15.94
N ASN A 82 -1.48 0.55 -16.31
CA ASN A 82 -1.91 0.70 -17.71
C ASN A 82 -1.29 1.93 -18.37
N ASP A 83 -1.41 2.04 -19.70
CA ASP A 83 -0.88 3.16 -20.50
C ASP A 83 -1.33 4.54 -20.03
N LYS A 84 -2.49 4.62 -19.36
CA LYS A 84 -3.05 5.88 -18.86
C LYS A 84 -2.54 6.24 -17.46
N GLY A 85 -1.84 5.32 -16.78
CA GLY A 85 -1.35 5.49 -15.41
C GLY A 85 -2.46 5.81 -14.41
N GLN A 86 -3.71 5.45 -14.71
CA GLN A 86 -4.87 5.81 -13.89
C GLN A 86 -5.89 4.67 -13.80
N GLY A 87 -6.52 4.55 -12.63
CA GLY A 87 -7.47 3.48 -12.35
C GLY A 87 -8.46 3.90 -11.27
N GLN A 88 -9.56 3.14 -11.19
CA GLN A 88 -10.60 3.33 -10.19
C GLN A 88 -10.78 2.04 -9.41
N ASN A 89 -10.72 2.16 -8.08
CA ASN A 89 -11.00 1.07 -7.15
C ASN A 89 -12.12 1.57 -6.20
N GLY A 90 -13.37 1.27 -6.56
CA GLY A 90 -14.56 1.72 -5.84
C GLY A 90 -14.68 3.24 -5.75
N LYS A 91 -14.55 3.79 -4.53
CA LYS A 91 -14.61 5.23 -4.24
C LYS A 91 -13.31 6.00 -4.55
N PHE A 92 -12.23 5.31 -4.87
CA PHE A 92 -10.91 5.91 -5.06
C PHE A 92 -10.50 5.94 -6.53
N ASN A 93 -10.04 7.11 -6.98
CA ASN A 93 -9.30 7.28 -8.22
C ASN A 93 -7.81 7.38 -7.87
N VAL A 94 -7.01 6.53 -8.50
CA VAL A 94 -5.56 6.48 -8.29
C VAL A 94 -4.90 6.86 -9.60
N LYS A 95 -3.93 7.78 -9.53
CA LYS A 95 -3.16 8.22 -10.69
C LYS A 95 -1.67 8.23 -10.37
N ILE A 96 -0.90 7.57 -11.22
CA ILE A 96 0.55 7.69 -11.26
C ILE A 96 0.88 9.05 -11.90
N THR A 97 1.67 9.85 -11.19
CA THR A 97 2.04 11.20 -11.60
C THR A 97 3.46 11.27 -12.12
N LYS A 98 4.36 10.45 -11.57
CA LYS A 98 5.78 10.38 -11.92
C LYS A 98 6.27 8.97 -11.67
N THR A 99 7.17 8.50 -12.51
CA THR A 99 7.93 7.26 -12.32
C THR A 99 9.41 7.60 -12.44
N ARG A 100 10.24 7.05 -11.55
CA ARG A 100 11.70 7.17 -11.56
C ARG A 100 12.31 5.84 -11.14
N HIS A 101 13.47 5.55 -11.70
CA HIS A 101 14.28 4.40 -11.31
C HIS A 101 15.47 4.91 -10.51
N ASP A 102 15.75 4.28 -9.38
CA ASP A 102 16.91 4.54 -8.54
C ASP A 102 17.54 3.21 -8.16
N GLY A 103 18.58 2.80 -8.91
CA GLY A 103 19.15 1.47 -8.82
C GLY A 103 18.13 0.39 -9.21
N GLU A 104 17.90 -0.56 -8.32
CA GLU A 104 16.95 -1.67 -8.48
C GLU A 104 15.53 -1.31 -8.01
N VAL A 105 15.33 -0.08 -7.50
CA VAL A 105 14.04 0.39 -6.98
C VAL A 105 13.29 1.22 -8.03
N GLU A 106 12.00 0.92 -8.20
CA GLU A 106 11.09 1.76 -8.98
C GLU A 106 10.23 2.64 -8.05
N LEU A 107 10.39 3.96 -8.17
CA LEU A 107 9.65 4.95 -7.41
C LEU A 107 8.52 5.55 -8.24
N ARG A 108 7.30 5.47 -7.73
CA ARG A 108 6.08 5.98 -8.36
C ARG A 108 5.38 6.99 -7.45
N GLY A 109 5.21 8.23 -7.93
CA GLY A 109 4.41 9.24 -7.24
C GLY A 109 2.93 9.02 -7.49
N LEU A 110 2.12 8.80 -6.45
CA LEU A 110 0.69 8.54 -6.57
C LEU A 110 -0.15 9.74 -6.10
N LYS A 111 -1.20 10.02 -6.88
CA LYS A 111 -2.29 10.91 -6.49
C LYS A 111 -3.52 10.07 -6.22
N ILE A 112 -4.02 10.13 -4.98
CA ILE A 112 -5.23 9.42 -4.57
C ILE A 112 -6.33 10.44 -4.36
N GLN A 113 -7.46 10.24 -5.04
CA GLN A 113 -8.63 11.08 -4.94
C GLN A 113 -9.83 10.21 -4.57
N ARG A 114 -10.39 10.43 -3.38
CA ARG A 114 -11.71 9.90 -3.03
C ARG A 114 -12.77 10.73 -3.78
N LYS A 115 -13.89 10.12 -4.16
CA LYS A 115 -15.04 10.83 -4.77
C LYS A 115 -15.67 11.90 -3.84
N GLU A 116 -15.23 11.98 -2.59
CA GLU A 116 -15.57 12.98 -1.56
C GLU A 116 -14.34 13.86 -1.24
N PRO A 117 -14.49 15.13 -0.80
CA PRO A 117 -13.59 16.25 -1.15
C PRO A 117 -12.19 16.29 -0.50
N LYS A 118 -11.71 15.23 0.17
CA LYS A 118 -10.38 15.23 0.80
C LYS A 118 -9.38 14.44 -0.07
N TYR A 119 -8.29 15.11 -0.45
CA TYR A 119 -7.20 14.56 -1.26
C TYR A 119 -6.04 14.10 -0.36
N THR A 120 -5.41 12.99 -0.71
CA THR A 120 -4.17 12.51 -0.07
C THR A 120 -3.12 12.25 -1.15
N PHE A 121 -1.89 12.67 -0.91
CA PHE A 121 -0.74 12.36 -1.75
C PHE A 121 0.08 11.27 -1.07
N CYS A 122 0.43 10.23 -1.83
CA CYS A 122 1.19 9.09 -1.34
C CYS A 122 2.27 8.75 -2.36
N TYR A 123 3.44 8.32 -1.89
CA TYR A 123 4.47 7.75 -2.74
C TYR A 123 4.36 6.23 -2.68
N ALA A 124 4.59 5.54 -3.79
CA ALA A 124 4.78 4.10 -3.79
C ALA A 124 6.20 3.79 -4.27
N ALA A 125 6.92 2.98 -3.51
CA ALA A 125 8.19 2.40 -3.88
C ALA A 125 7.97 0.91 -4.12
N ILE A 126 8.38 0.42 -5.27
CA ILE A 126 8.42 -1.00 -5.58
C ILE A 126 9.87 -1.42 -5.46
N ILE A 127 10.10 -2.35 -4.54
CA ILE A 127 11.38 -2.94 -4.22
C ILE A 127 11.25 -4.43 -4.56
N ASP A 128 12.07 -4.90 -5.49
CA ASP A 128 11.98 -6.29 -5.94
C ASP A 128 12.70 -7.25 -4.97
N GLU A 129 13.54 -6.76 -4.05
CA GLU A 129 14.24 -7.58 -3.04
C GLU A 129 14.07 -7.12 -1.58
N LEU A 130 13.68 -8.05 -0.69
CA LEU A 130 13.57 -7.85 0.76
C LEU A 130 14.84 -7.30 1.44
N LYS A 131 16.02 -7.50 0.84
CA LYS A 131 17.31 -7.00 1.37
C LYS A 131 17.43 -5.47 1.29
N GLU A 132 16.82 -4.85 0.28
CA GLU A 132 16.85 -3.40 0.09
C GLU A 132 15.86 -2.68 1.01
N LEU A 133 14.76 -3.32 1.39
CA LEU A 133 13.88 -2.79 2.43
C LEU A 133 14.65 -2.56 3.74
N LEU A 134 15.52 -3.51 4.12
CA LEU A 134 16.34 -3.38 5.32
C LEU A 134 17.40 -2.27 5.21
N SER A 135 17.87 -1.94 4.00
CA SER A 135 18.80 -0.82 3.81
C SER A 135 18.12 0.55 3.88
N ILE A 136 16.85 0.64 3.43
CA ILE A 136 16.01 1.84 3.54
C ILE A 136 15.50 2.05 4.97
N LEU A 137 15.14 0.95 5.66
CA LEU A 137 14.64 1.01 7.04
C LEU A 137 15.77 1.09 8.09
N GLY A 138 16.97 0.62 7.76
CA GLY A 138 18.15 0.56 8.64
C GLY A 138 19.10 1.75 8.55
N ARG A 139 18.68 2.86 7.92
CA ARG A 139 19.40 4.14 7.89
C ARG A 139 18.59 5.26 8.55
#